data_AF-S4P0P0-F1
#
_entry.id   AF-S4P0P0-F1
#
_cell.length_a   1.000
_cell.length_b   1.000
_cell.length_c   1.000
_cell.angle_alpha   90.00
_cell.angle_beta   90.00
_cell.angle_gamma   90.00
#
_symmetry.space_group_name_H-M   'P 1'
#
loop_
_entity.id
_entity.type
_entity.pdbx_description
1 polymer ?
#
loop_
_entity_poly.entity_id
_entity_poly.type
_entity_poly.pdbx_seq_one_letter_code
_entity_poly.pdbx_strand_id
1 'polypeptide(L)'
;AGIPSEVSATYALTFTENRIQNDMLLDLNKEYLRDMGIIRMGDIIAILRHAKQVHESTARDRVLSTTAVSNKVPVAAVTGRS
;
A
#
# COMPACT_ATOMS: atom_id res chain seq x y z
N ALA A 1 8.91 9.51 1.23
CA ALA A 1 8.21 10.68 0.69
C ALA A 1 8.86 11.94 1.28
N GLY A 2 9.05 13.02 0.52
CA GLY A 2 9.82 14.21 0.93
C GLY A 2 9.19 15.09 2.03
N ILE A 3 8.51 14.49 2.99
CA ILE A 3 7.86 15.12 4.14
C ILE A 3 8.83 15.04 5.34
N PRO A 4 9.06 16.13 6.09
CA PRO A 4 9.91 16.10 7.28
C PRO A 4 9.43 15.08 8.34
N SER A 5 10.37 14.43 9.03
CA SER A 5 10.07 13.40 10.03
C SER A 5 9.13 13.91 11.14
N GLU A 6 9.32 15.16 11.56
CA GLU A 6 8.54 15.81 12.62
C GLU A 6 7.03 15.84 12.31
N VAL A 7 6.67 16.15 11.06
CA VAL A 7 5.26 16.22 10.65
C VAL A 7 4.73 14.88 10.16
N SER A 8 5.61 13.98 9.72
CA SER A 8 5.25 12.64 9.25
C SER A 8 4.54 11.81 10.33
N ALA A 9 5.03 11.86 11.58
CA ALA A 9 4.39 11.16 12.70
C ALA A 9 2.99 11.70 12.98
N THR A 10 2.82 13.01 12.89
CA THR A 10 1.52 13.69 13.07
C THR A 10 0.54 13.24 11.99
N TYR A 11 0.95 13.25 10.72
CA TYR A 11 0.09 12.80 9.62
C TYR A 11 -0.29 11.32 9.73
N ALA A 12 0.64 10.45 10.15
CA ALA A 12 0.34 9.03 10.38
C ALA A 12 -0.70 8.84 11.50
N LEU A 13 -0.60 9.61 12.58
CA LEU A 13 -1.59 9.61 13.65
C LEU A 13 -2.95 10.09 13.13
N THR A 14 -3.00 11.22 12.42
CA THR A 14 -4.24 11.76 11.83
C THR A 14 -4.90 10.74 10.89
N PHE A 15 -4.14 10.02 10.07
CA PHE A 15 -4.69 8.97 9.21
C PHE A 15 -5.31 7.83 10.03
N THR A 16 -4.67 7.44 11.12
CA THR A 16 -5.16 6.38 12.02
C THR A 16 -6.43 6.82 12.76
N GLU A 17 -6.46 8.06 13.25
CA GLU A 17 -7.62 8.65 13.94
C GLU A 17 -8.83 8.78 13.02
N ASN A 18 -8.60 9.15 11.76
CA ASN A 18 -9.63 9.21 10.72
C ASN A 18 -9.93 7.83 10.09
N ARG A 19 -9.33 6.74 10.63
CA ARG A 19 -9.53 5.35 10.19
C ARG A 19 -9.26 5.14 8.69
N ILE A 20 -8.33 5.91 8.12
CA ILE A 20 -7.91 5.77 6.72
C ILE A 20 -7.21 4.42 6.55
N GLN A 21 -7.64 3.64 5.56
CA GLN A 21 -7.08 2.33 5.21
C GLN A 21 -6.43 2.35 3.83
N ASN A 22 -5.64 1.31 3.53
CA ASN A 22 -4.85 1.22 2.29
C ASN A 22 -5.71 1.22 1.02
N ASP A 23 -6.93 0.68 1.08
CA ASP A 23 -7.90 0.68 -0.02
C ASP A 23 -8.47 2.08 -0.31
N MET A 24 -8.60 2.92 0.73
CA MET A 24 -9.12 4.29 0.61
C MET A 24 -8.07 5.32 0.18
N LEU A 25 -6.80 4.93 0.01
CA LEU A 25 -5.72 5.87 -0.35
C LEU A 25 -5.94 6.54 -1.72
N LEU A 26 -6.63 5.86 -2.64
CA LEU A 26 -6.97 6.44 -3.94
C LEU A 26 -8.17 7.40 -3.90
N ASP A 27 -9.01 7.30 -2.86
CA ASP A 27 -10.17 8.17 -2.67
C ASP A 27 -9.78 9.50 -1.99
N LEU A 28 -8.55 9.58 -1.46
CA LEU A 28 -8.00 10.81 -0.90
C LEU A 28 -7.88 11.89 -1.97
N ASN A 29 -8.42 13.07 -1.66
CA ASN A 29 -8.32 14.25 -2.50
C ASN A 29 -7.75 15.43 -1.68
N LYS A 30 -7.55 16.56 -2.36
CA LYS A 30 -7.02 17.76 -1.73
C LYS A 30 -7.93 18.31 -0.62
N GLU A 31 -9.24 18.17 -0.76
CA GLU A 31 -10.23 18.67 0.21
C GLU A 31 -10.18 17.85 1.50
N TYR A 32 -10.23 16.52 1.42
CA TYR A 32 -10.10 15.64 2.58
C TYR A 32 -8.78 15.85 3.34
N LEU A 33 -7.67 16.03 2.63
CA LEU A 33 -6.39 16.33 3.26
C LEU A 33 -6.43 17.68 4.00
N ARG A 34 -7.10 18.69 3.44
CA ARG A 34 -7.28 19.99 4.10
C ARG A 34 -8.20 19.91 5.31
N ASP A 35 -9.29 19.16 5.22
CA ASP A 35 -10.24 18.96 6.32
C ASP A 35 -9.59 18.22 7.50
N MET A 36 -8.61 17.35 7.22
CA MET A 36 -7.75 16.71 8.23
C MET A 36 -6.62 17.61 8.76
N GLY A 37 -6.53 18.87 8.32
CA GLY A 37 -5.49 19.81 8.76
C GLY A 37 -4.17 19.77 7.98
N ILE A 38 -4.09 18.96 6.91
CA ILE A 38 -2.92 18.88 6.03
C ILE A 38 -3.06 19.91 4.92
N ILE A 39 -2.62 21.14 5.20
CA ILE A 39 -2.80 22.31 4.31
C ILE A 39 -1.58 22.64 3.44
N ARG A 40 -0.39 22.13 3.79
CA ARG A 40 0.85 22.43 3.07
C ARG A 40 0.83 21.77 1.70
N MET A 41 0.95 22.59 0.64
CA MET A 41 0.88 22.10 -0.74
C MET A 41 1.92 21.01 -1.06
N GLY A 42 3.15 21.12 -0.54
CA GLY A 42 4.19 20.11 -0.72
C GLY A 42 3.81 18.76 -0.11
N ASP A 43 3.23 18.78 1.08
CA ASP A 43 2.82 17.58 1.82
C ASP A 43 1.61 16.92 1.13
N ILE A 44 0.62 17.72 0.70
CA ILE A 44 -0.52 17.25 -0.08
C ILE A 44 -0.03 16.51 -1.33
N ILE A 45 0.89 17.10 -2.10
CA ILE A 45 1.44 16.48 -3.31
C ILE A 45 2.22 15.20 -2.95
N ALA A 46 3.00 15.22 -1.88
CA ALA A 46 3.79 14.08 -1.45
C ALA A 46 2.93 12.90 -1.01
N ILE A 47 1.84 13.14 -0.28
CA ILE A 47 0.86 12.14 0.16
C ILE A 47 0.14 11.55 -1.04
N LEU A 48 -0.44 12.38 -1.91
CA LEU A 48 -1.19 11.91 -3.09
C LEU A 48 -0.31 11.09 -4.04
N ARG A 49 0.96 11.49 -4.22
CA ARG A 49 1.92 10.73 -5.01
C ARG A 49 2.26 9.40 -4.35
N HIS A 50 2.42 9.37 -3.02
CA HIS A 50 2.72 8.14 -2.31
C HIS A 50 1.54 7.15 -2.34
N ALA A 51 0.30 7.65 -2.17
CA ALA A 51 -0.91 6.85 -2.31
C ALA A 51 -0.98 6.09 -3.64
N LYS A 52 -0.69 6.77 -4.76
CA LYS A 52 -0.61 6.15 -6.09
C LYS A 52 0.47 5.08 -6.17
N GLN A 53 1.66 5.37 -5.66
CA GLN A 53 2.78 4.41 -5.65
C GLN A 53 2.47 3.16 -4.83
N VAL A 54 1.84 3.32 -3.66
CA VAL A 54 1.44 2.19 -2.81
C VAL A 54 0.42 1.31 -3.53
N HIS A 55 -0.60 1.92 -4.14
CA HIS A 55 -1.60 1.17 -4.92
C HIS A 55 -0.97 0.38 -6.08
N GLU A 56 -0.09 1.02 -6.87
CA GLU A 56 0.64 0.35 -7.95
C GLU A 56 1.52 -0.79 -7.42
N SER A 57 2.20 -0.58 -6.29
CA SER A 57 3.02 -1.60 -5.66
C SER A 57 2.18 -2.79 -5.18
N THR A 58 1.04 -2.55 -4.54
CA THR A 58 0.13 -3.62 -4.07
C THR A 58 -0.47 -4.40 -5.25
N ALA A 59 -0.81 -3.72 -6.35
CA ALA A 59 -1.30 -4.39 -7.55
C ALA A 59 -0.22 -5.31 -8.16
N ARG A 60 1.02 -4.84 -8.24
CA ARG A 60 2.15 -5.65 -8.73
C ARG A 60 2.44 -6.85 -7.84
N ASP A 61 2.40 -6.67 -6.53
CA ASP A 61 2.71 -7.73 -5.56
C ASP A 61 1.66 -8.86 -5.57
N ARG A 62 0.38 -8.51 -5.76
CA ARG A 62 -0.69 -9.52 -5.97
C ARG A 62 -0.49 -10.36 -7.23
N VAL A 63 -0.02 -9.76 -8.32
CA VAL A 63 0.22 -10.47 -9.59
C VAL A 63 1.42 -11.43 -9.45
N LEU A 64 2.49 -10.98 -8.80
CA LEU A 64 3.70 -11.80 -8.58
C LEU A 64 3.43 -12.97 -7.61
N SER A 65 2.66 -12.72 -6.54
CA SER A 65 2.32 -13.73 -5.53
C SER A 65 1.49 -14.90 -6.07
N THR A 66 0.73 -14.70 -7.15
CA THR A 66 -0.07 -15.76 -7.78
C THR A 66 0.79 -16.77 -8.57
N THR A 67 2.02 -16.39 -8.95
CA THR A 67 2.92 -17.27 -9.72
C THR A 67 3.83 -18.15 -8.87
N ALA A 68 3.91 -17.92 -7.56
CA ALA A 68 4.85 -18.63 -6.68
C ALA A 68 4.31 -19.97 -6.12
N VAL A 69 3.02 -20.28 -6.29
CA VAL A 69 2.41 -21.51 -5.72
C VAL A 69 2.37 -22.72 -6.66
N SER A 70 2.91 -22.65 -7.89
CA SER A 70 2.81 -23.76 -8.85
C SER A 70 4.05 -24.67 -8.99
N ASN A 71 5.13 -24.46 -8.24
CA ASN A 71 6.38 -25.23 -8.43
C ASN A 71 6.82 -26.04 -7.20
N LYS A 72 5.93 -26.91 -6.70
CA LYS A 72 6.29 -28.05 -5.87
C LYS A 72 5.52 -29.27 -6.39
N VAL A 73 6.01 -29.90 -7.45
CA VAL A 73 5.63 -31.28 -7.79
C VAL A 73 6.40 -32.22 -6.86
N PRO A 74 5.76 -32.93 -5.90
CA PRO A 74 6.38 -34.10 -5.32
C PRO A 74 6.05 -35.27 -6.25
N VAL A 75 7.02 -35.69 -7.08
CA VAL A 75 6.92 -37.00 -7.72
C VAL A 75 7.08 -38.04 -6.62
N ALA A 76 5.94 -38.46 -6.07
CA ALA A 76 5.84 -39.62 -5.20
C ALA A 76 6.41 -40.83 -5.94
N ALA A 77 7.36 -41.50 -5.30
CA ALA A 77 7.99 -42.72 -5.76
C ALA A 77 6.93 -43.73 -6.24
N VAL A 78 7.03 -44.12 -7.51
CA VAL A 78 6.30 -45.25 -8.08
C VAL A 78 6.75 -46.51 -7.36
N THR A 79 5.90 -46.98 -6.44
CA THR A 79 5.95 -48.33 -5.87
C THR A 79 5.07 -49.25 -6.72
N GLY A 80 5.62 -50.41 -7.07
CA GLY A 80 4.83 -51.62 -7.34
C GLY A 80 4.48 -51.92 -8.79
N ARG A 81 5.18 -52.92 -9.35
CA ARG A 81 4.77 -53.99 -10.30
C ARG A 81 6.08 -54.62 -10.78
N SER A 82 6.35 -55.92 -10.67
CA SER A 82 5.56 -57.13 -10.40
C SER A 82 6.55 -58.25 -10.14
#